data_AF-U1PWZ7-F1
#
_entry.id   AF-U1PWZ7-F1
#
_cell.length_a   1.000
_cell.length_b   1.000
_cell.length_c   1.000
_cell.angle_alpha   90.00
_cell.angle_beta   90.00
_cell.angle_gamma   90.00
#
_symmetry.space_group_name_H-M   'P 1'
#
loop_
_entity.id
_entity.type
_entity.pdbx_description
1 polymer ?
#
loop_
_entity_poly.entity_id
_entity_poly.type
_entity_poly.pdbx_seq_one_letter_code
_entity_poly.pdbx_strand_id
1 'polypeptide(L)'
;MRQPVTSATELESGQSYEIYRDGEQVDKVHTMTVNPESDIAHVVIGEYDNPHEITISEWLDEYTIVPHSRGASTLDIMSQSLP
;
A
#
# COMPACT_ATOMS: atom_id res chain seq x y z
N MET A 1 -4.97 2.40 -17.38
CA MET A 1 -5.79 2.26 -16.16
C MET A 1 -4.89 1.72 -15.06
N ARG A 2 -4.93 2.31 -13.86
CA ARG A 2 -4.27 1.73 -12.68
C ARG A 2 -5.06 0.48 -12.29
N GLN A 3 -4.38 -0.62 -11.99
CA GLN A 3 -5.06 -1.85 -11.57
C GLN A 3 -5.25 -1.82 -10.05
N PRO A 4 -6.41 -2.26 -9.53
CA PRO A 4 -6.58 -2.45 -8.10
C PRO A 4 -5.69 -3.58 -7.60
N VAL A 5 -5.33 -3.49 -6.32
CA VAL A 5 -4.60 -4.56 -5.63
C VAL A 5 -5.54 -5.72 -5.39
N THR A 6 -5.07 -6.95 -5.62
CA THR A 6 -5.86 -8.18 -5.44
C THR A 6 -5.33 -9.11 -4.35
N SER A 7 -4.16 -8.80 -3.78
CA SER A 7 -3.51 -9.63 -2.77
C SER A 7 -2.57 -8.83 -1.87
N ALA A 8 -2.32 -9.33 -0.66
CA ALA A 8 -1.42 -8.70 0.30
C ALA A 8 0.03 -8.54 -0.22
N THR A 9 0.48 -9.43 -1.10
CA THR A 9 1.83 -9.39 -1.69
C THR A 9 2.03 -8.27 -2.70
N GLU A 10 0.95 -7.70 -3.24
CA GLU A 10 1.00 -6.55 -4.16
C GLU A 10 1.05 -5.20 -3.41
N LEU A 11 0.81 -5.23 -2.10
CA LEU A 11 0.94 -4.06 -1.24
C LEU A 11 2.41 -3.82 -0.88
N GLU A 12 2.85 -2.58 -1.05
CA GLU A 12 4.21 -2.12 -0.79
C GLU A 12 4.23 -1.19 0.41
N SER A 13 5.19 -1.44 1.31
CA SER A 13 5.42 -0.54 2.45
C SER A 13 5.96 0.81 1.96
N GLY A 14 5.50 1.90 2.57
CA GLY A 14 5.89 3.27 2.20
C GLY A 14 5.15 3.83 0.97
N GLN A 15 4.26 3.06 0.35
CA GLN A 15 3.46 3.53 -0.78
C GLN A 15 2.11 4.12 -0.32
N SER A 16 1.60 5.09 -1.08
CA SER A 16 0.28 5.69 -0.87
C SER A 16 -0.78 5.01 -1.74
N TYR A 17 -1.97 4.83 -1.18
CA TYR A 17 -3.09 4.14 -1.81
C TYR A 17 -4.38 4.96 -1.72
N GLU A 18 -5.26 4.75 -2.68
CA GLU A 18 -6.61 5.30 -2.73
C GLU A 18 -7.60 4.16 -2.46
N ILE A 19 -8.55 4.40 -1.56
CA ILE A 19 -9.52 3.40 -1.13
C ILE A 19 -10.88 3.76 -1.67
N TYR A 20 -11.49 2.81 -2.38
CA TYR A 20 -12.80 2.96 -2.97
C TYR A 20 -13.78 1.95 -2.38
N ARG A 21 -15.03 2.39 -2.17
CA ARG A 21 -16.16 1.55 -1.80
C ARG A 21 -17.29 1.83 -2.78
N ASP A 22 -17.86 0.79 -3.40
CA ASP A 22 -18.94 0.92 -4.39
C ASP A 22 -18.63 1.88 -5.56
N GLY A 23 -17.36 2.06 -5.89
CA GLY A 23 -16.89 2.97 -6.96
C GLY A 23 -16.67 4.42 -6.53
N GLU A 24 -16.96 4.78 -5.28
CA GLU A 24 -16.68 6.09 -4.70
C GLU A 24 -15.40 6.05 -3.85
N GLN A 25 -14.56 7.09 -3.94
CA GLN A 25 -13.38 7.21 -3.09
C GLN A 25 -13.83 7.57 -1.68
N VAL A 26 -13.54 6.69 -0.72
CA VAL A 26 -13.89 6.90 0.70
C VAL A 26 -12.70 7.40 1.52
N ASP A 27 -11.50 6.94 1.20
CA ASP A 27 -10.30 7.24 1.97
C ASP A 27 -9.02 7.32 1.12
N LYS A 28 -7.98 7.90 1.72
CA LYS A 28 -6.63 7.99 1.15
C LYS A 28 -5.58 7.60 2.18
N VAL A 29 -4.84 6.54 1.86
CA VAL A 29 -3.69 6.07 2.62
C VAL A 29 -2.49 6.92 2.25
N HIS A 30 -1.93 7.61 3.24
CA HIS A 30 -0.72 8.38 3.06
C HIS A 30 0.51 7.47 3.08
N THR A 31 0.57 6.56 4.05
CA THR A 31 1.66 5.60 4.21
C THR A 31 1.11 4.30 4.77
N MET A 32 1.65 3.17 4.33
CA MET A 32 1.32 1.85 4.83
C MET A 32 2.58 1.06 5.15
N THR A 33 2.54 0.23 6.17
CA THR A 33 3.58 -0.77 6.47
C THR A 33 2.95 -2.15 6.43
N VAL A 34 3.40 -2.99 5.51
CA VAL A 34 2.84 -4.32 5.24
C VAL A 34 3.69 -5.37 5.93
N ASN A 35 3.05 -6.26 6.69
CA ASN A 35 3.68 -7.47 7.19
C ASN A 35 3.09 -8.69 6.45
N PRO A 36 3.69 -9.10 5.31
CA PRO A 36 3.14 -10.16 4.47
C PRO A 36 3.14 -11.53 5.16
N GLU A 37 3.97 -11.74 6.18
CA GLU A 37 4.01 -13.00 6.93
C GLU A 37 2.81 -13.18 7.87
N SER A 38 2.13 -12.08 8.23
CA SER A 38 1.02 -12.08 9.20
C SER A 38 -0.32 -11.63 8.63
N ASP A 39 -0.40 -11.30 7.34
CA ASP A 39 -1.59 -10.69 6.70
C ASP A 39 -2.04 -9.36 7.35
N ILE A 40 -1.15 -8.70 8.10
CA ILE A 40 -1.45 -7.46 8.82
C ILE A 40 -0.75 -6.29 8.12
N ALA A 41 -1.48 -5.19 7.95
CA ALA A 41 -0.91 -3.91 7.55
C ALA A 41 -1.19 -2.84 8.59
N HIS A 42 -0.23 -1.94 8.78
CA HIS A 42 -0.39 -0.71 9.53
C HIS A 42 -0.56 0.44 8.54
N VAL A 43 -1.76 1.01 8.47
CA VAL A 43 -2.12 2.06 7.51
C VAL A 43 -2.29 3.40 8.20
N VAL A 44 -1.74 4.45 7.61
CA VAL A 44 -1.98 5.84 8.02
C VAL A 44 -2.93 6.46 7.00
N ILE A 45 -4.15 6.73 7.44
CA ILE A 45 -5.21 7.35 6.63
C ILE A 45 -5.20 8.85 6.93
N GLY A 46 -5.03 9.71 5.92
CA GLY A 46 -4.86 11.16 6.14
C GLY A 46 -3.42 11.60 6.46
N GLU A 47 -3.21 12.88 6.79
CA GLU A 47 -1.86 13.47 6.89
C GLU A 47 -1.20 13.37 8.28
N TYR A 48 -1.95 13.09 9.35
CA TYR A 48 -1.44 13.14 10.73
C TYR A 48 -2.03 12.10 11.68
N ASP A 49 -2.75 11.12 11.18
CA ASP A 49 -3.36 10.08 12.00
C ASP A 49 -2.34 9.03 12.47
N ASN A 50 -2.69 8.36 13.58
CA ASN A 50 -1.93 7.21 14.04
C ASN A 50 -2.10 6.03 13.07
N PRO A 51 -1.09 5.18 12.89
CA PRO A 51 -1.24 3.97 12.10
C PRO A 51 -2.32 3.07 12.72
N HIS A 52 -3.27 2.64 11.89
CA HIS A 52 -4.28 1.66 12.21
C HIS A 52 -3.83 0.28 11.77
N GLU A 53 -3.91 -0.69 12.67
CA GLU A 53 -3.71 -2.10 12.33
C GLU A 53 -4.97 -2.62 11.62
N ILE A 54 -4.77 -3.23 10.45
CA ILE A 54 -5.83 -3.83 9.64
C ILE A 54 -5.40 -5.21 9.14
N THR A 55 -6.36 -6.12 9.01
CA THR A 55 -6.18 -7.37 8.28
C THR A 55 -6.32 -7.10 6.79
N ILE A 56 -5.30 -7.43 6.01
CA ILE A 56 -5.23 -7.07 4.59
C ILE A 56 -6.31 -7.81 3.78
N SER A 57 -6.50 -9.10 4.04
CA SER A 57 -7.49 -9.91 3.32
C SER A 57 -8.90 -9.36 3.49
N GLU A 58 -9.31 -9.06 4.73
CA GLU A 58 -10.63 -8.48 5.03
C GLU A 58 -10.81 -7.11 4.35
N TRP A 59 -9.74 -6.33 4.31
CA TRP A 59 -9.78 -5.00 3.71
C TRP A 59 -9.92 -5.05 2.18
N LEU A 60 -9.28 -6.03 1.53
CA LEU A 60 -9.43 -6.28 0.09
C LEU A 60 -10.79 -6.88 -0.29
N ASP A 61 -11.42 -7.63 0.63
CA ASP A 61 -12.79 -8.13 0.45
C ASP A 61 -13.84 -7.00 0.53
N GLU A 62 -13.64 -6.01 1.40
CA GLU A 62 -14.59 -4.90 1.56
C GLU A 62 -14.32 -3.72 0.60
N TYR A 63 -13.05 -3.43 0.31
CA TYR A 63 -12.65 -2.22 -0.41
C TYR A 63 -11.80 -2.51 -1.65
N THR A 64 -11.95 -1.63 -2.63
CA THR A 64 -11.05 -1.60 -3.79
C THR A 64 -9.88 -0.66 -3.50
N ILE A 65 -8.68 -1.22 -3.36
CA ILE A 65 -7.45 -0.48 -3.05
C ILE A 65 -6.67 -0.24 -4.34
N VAL A 66 -6.36 1.01 -4.64
CA VAL A 66 -5.64 1.39 -5.88
C VAL A 66 -4.35 2.13 -5.51
N PRO A 67 -3.18 1.71 -6.01
CA PRO A 67 -1.93 2.42 -5.75
C PRO A 67 -1.93 3.79 -6.44
N HIS A 68 -1.56 4.84 -5.72
CA HIS A 68 -1.61 6.23 -6.22
C HIS A 68 -0.47 6.54 -7.21
N SER A 69 0.68 5.86 -7.09
CA SER A 69 1.82 5.98 -8.03
C SER A 69 2.17 4.62 -8.63
N ARG A 70 2.50 4.58 -9.93
CA ARG A 70 3.37 3.52 -10.46
C ARG A 70 4.82 3.93 -10.16
N GLY A 71 5.32 3.51 -9.01
CA GLY A 71 6.74 3.56 -8.66
C GLY A 71 7.17 4.67 -7.69
N ALA A 72 8.09 4.31 -6.81
CA ALA A 72 9.46 4.74 -7.01
C ALA A 72 10.31 3.50 -7.35
N SER A 73 11.09 3.64 -8.40
CA SER A 73 12.02 2.70 -9.02
C SER A 73 12.80 1.80 -8.06
N THR A 74 13.08 0.60 -8.57
CA THR A 74 14.35 -0.13 -8.40
C THR A 74 15.32 0.49 -7.39
N LEU A 75 15.72 -0.30 -6.40
CA LEU A 75 17.12 -0.28 -5.97
C LEU A 75 17.96 -0.40 -7.25
N ASP A 76 18.33 0.72 -7.85
CA ASP A 76 19.40 0.79 -8.83
C ASP A 76 20.67 0.47 -8.07
N ILE A 77 20.95 -0.84 -7.99
CA ILE A 77 22.22 -1.40 -7.57
C ILE A 77 23.25 -0.90 -8.59
N MET A 78 23.85 0.27 -8.35
CA MET A 78 25.16 0.54 -8.91
C MET A 78 26.19 -0.19 -8.05
N SER A 79 26.46 -1.44 -8.45
CA SER A 79 27.73 -2.08 -8.17
C SER A 79 28.83 -1.16 -8.70
N GLN A 80 29.63 -0.55 -7.83
CA GLN A 80 31.00 -0.19 -8.17
C GLN A 80 31.94 -0.62 -7.05
N SER A 81 32.89 -1.43 -7.48
CA SER A 81 33.93 -2.09 -6.73
C SER A 81 34.88 -1.13 -5.99
N LEU A 82 35.37 -1.64 -4.86
CA LEU A 82 36.65 -1.40 -4.16
C LEU A 82 37.66 -0.42 -4.81
N PRO A 83 38.31 0.45 -4.03
CA PRO A 83 39.76 0.67 -4.19
C PRO A 83 40.56 -0.53 -3.66
#